data_AF-A0A7C8DRH8-F1
#
_entry.id   AF-A0A7C8DRH8-F1
#
_cell.length_a   1.000
_cell.length_b   1.000
_cell.length_c   1.000
_cell.angle_alpha   90.00
_cell.angle_beta   90.00
_cell.angle_gamma   90.00
#
_symmetry.space_group_name_H-M   'P 1'
#
loop_
_entity.id
_entity.type
_entity.pdbx_description
1 polymer ?
#
loop_
_entity_poly.entity_id
_entity_poly.type
_entity_poly.pdbx_seq_one_letter_code
_entity_poly.pdbx_strand_id
1 'polypeptide(L)'
;MGSFNTFHKKVLPEMALTFLVYTVKNLLSRYTLRSVVRAQARKFFTGSPEKPYRQVSEVEDWADRIMEIFLEDRKNFPNNICIDGLPGSGKSTLGRALSERCGLKWRTVFWNEIKGPYPFKLGRIYENIRLIRTQDMEPFDCVIYMDCPIREARIRVLKRDRDAALVDVVDFALLKKIGDAAFSMLDGEEIGIPGTPVKLKRRPERGYRDLDELKMRLWAMGVDTERLNKEELLFIYCHGKPRSGILPYLKLGAYNKEIFSGLYDALATSLGKKFLT
;
A
#
# COMPACT_ATOMS: atom_id res chain seq x y z
N MET A 1 -41.27 -36.28 14.69
CA MET A 1 -39.80 -36.21 14.85
C MET A 1 -38.98 -36.54 13.59
N GLY A 2 -39.57 -36.91 12.44
CA GLY A 2 -38.83 -37.23 11.20
C GLY A 2 -38.45 -36.06 10.27
N SER A 3 -38.95 -34.84 10.53
CA SER A 3 -38.77 -33.66 9.64
C SER A 3 -37.42 -32.94 9.80
N PHE A 4 -36.85 -32.94 11.00
CA PHE A 4 -35.59 -32.22 11.29
C PHE A 4 -34.35 -32.90 10.68
N ASN A 5 -34.38 -34.24 10.55
CA ASN A 5 -33.23 -35.01 10.07
C ASN A 5 -33.04 -34.93 8.54
N THR A 6 -34.14 -34.72 7.80
CA THR A 6 -34.14 -34.49 6.35
C THR A 6 -33.72 -33.07 5.98
N PHE A 7 -34.01 -32.09 6.84
CA PHE A 7 -33.60 -30.69 6.64
C PHE A 7 -32.07 -30.56 6.62
N HIS A 8 -31.36 -31.21 7.55
CA HIS A 8 -29.91 -31.15 7.61
C HIS A 8 -29.19 -31.86 6.45
N LYS A 9 -29.74 -32.96 5.90
CA LYS A 9 -29.03 -33.81 4.93
C LYS A 9 -29.09 -33.33 3.47
N LYS A 10 -30.10 -32.53 3.08
CA LYS A 10 -30.26 -32.07 1.68
C LYS A 10 -30.30 -30.55 1.52
N VAL A 11 -30.89 -29.82 2.46
CA VAL A 11 -31.08 -28.37 2.33
C VAL A 11 -29.80 -27.60 2.63
N LEU A 12 -29.00 -28.06 3.59
CA LEU A 12 -27.75 -27.41 3.99
C LEU A 12 -26.70 -27.37 2.85
N PRO A 13 -26.44 -28.49 2.13
CA PRO A 13 -25.51 -28.48 1.00
C PRO A 13 -25.98 -27.62 -0.17
N GLU A 14 -27.28 -27.65 -0.50
CA GLU A 14 -27.85 -26.83 -1.58
C GLU A 14 -27.83 -25.34 -1.23
N MET A 15 -28.14 -24.98 0.01
CA MET A 15 -28.00 -23.60 0.49
C MET A 15 -26.55 -23.14 0.50
N ALA A 16 -25.61 -23.98 0.92
CA ALA A 16 -24.19 -23.66 0.91
C ALA A 16 -23.67 -23.43 -0.52
N LEU A 17 -24.08 -24.28 -1.47
CA LEU A 17 -23.72 -24.13 -2.88
C LEU A 17 -24.34 -22.86 -3.49
N THR A 18 -25.62 -22.59 -3.19
CA THR A 18 -26.34 -21.41 -3.69
C THR A 18 -25.75 -20.13 -3.11
N PHE A 19 -25.42 -20.14 -1.82
CA PHE A 19 -24.68 -19.06 -1.15
C PHE A 19 -23.33 -18.82 -1.80
N LEU A 20 -22.56 -19.88 -2.06
CA LEU A 20 -21.27 -19.77 -2.73
C LEU A 20 -21.44 -19.13 -4.12
N VAL A 21 -22.40 -19.60 -4.92
CA VAL A 21 -22.66 -19.08 -6.28
C VAL A 21 -23.08 -17.61 -6.25
N TYR A 22 -24.02 -17.20 -5.40
CA TYR A 22 -24.45 -15.81 -5.33
C TYR A 22 -23.38 -14.90 -4.73
N THR A 23 -22.66 -15.36 -3.71
CA THR A 23 -21.54 -14.60 -3.14
C THR A 23 -20.46 -14.39 -4.20
N VAL A 24 -20.09 -15.43 -4.95
CA VAL A 24 -19.13 -15.32 -6.06
C VAL A 24 -19.65 -14.40 -7.15
N LYS A 25 -20.93 -14.50 -7.54
CA LYS A 25 -21.55 -13.61 -8.54
C LYS A 25 -21.54 -12.15 -8.10
N ASN A 26 -21.89 -11.88 -6.84
CA ASN A 26 -21.95 -10.53 -6.27
C ASN A 26 -20.54 -9.96 -6.12
N LEU A 27 -19.57 -10.76 -5.67
CA LEU A 27 -18.15 -10.41 -5.66
C LEU A 27 -17.62 -10.11 -7.07
N LEU A 28 -17.93 -10.94 -8.07
CA LEU A 28 -17.54 -10.74 -9.47
C LEU A 28 -18.29 -9.58 -10.14
N SER A 29 -19.34 -9.01 -9.55
CA SER A 29 -19.98 -7.80 -10.08
C SER A 29 -19.12 -6.55 -9.86
N ARG A 30 -18.24 -6.56 -8.85
CA ARG A 30 -17.31 -5.46 -8.60
C ARG A 30 -16.18 -5.42 -9.62
N TYR A 31 -15.97 -4.25 -10.21
CA TYR A 31 -14.86 -3.98 -11.13
C TYR A 31 -13.49 -4.39 -10.55
N THR A 32 -13.29 -4.13 -9.26
CA THR A 32 -12.05 -4.39 -8.52
C THR A 32 -11.68 -5.86 -8.41
N LEU A 33 -12.68 -6.75 -8.34
CA LEU A 33 -12.48 -8.20 -8.31
C LEU A 33 -12.40 -8.79 -9.72
N ARG A 34 -13.17 -8.24 -10.69
CA ARG A 34 -13.02 -8.58 -12.11
C ARG A 34 -11.59 -8.33 -12.60
N SER A 35 -10.96 -7.22 -12.20
CA SER A 35 -9.59 -6.92 -12.60
C SER A 35 -8.57 -7.90 -12.00
N VAL A 36 -8.79 -8.39 -10.77
CA VAL A 36 -7.92 -9.43 -10.17
C VAL A 36 -8.00 -10.73 -10.97
N VAL A 37 -9.21 -11.15 -11.34
CA VAL A 37 -9.41 -12.33 -12.19
C VAL A 37 -8.75 -12.15 -13.56
N ARG A 38 -8.92 -10.98 -14.19
CA ARG A 38 -8.24 -10.65 -15.45
C ARG A 38 -6.71 -10.65 -15.33
N ALA A 39 -6.17 -10.15 -14.23
CA ALA A 39 -4.73 -10.14 -13.98
C ALA A 39 -4.18 -11.57 -13.78
N GLN A 40 -4.90 -12.44 -13.07
CA GLN A 40 -4.52 -13.86 -12.93
C GLN A 40 -4.60 -14.60 -14.27
N ALA A 41 -5.67 -14.40 -15.05
CA ALA A 41 -5.78 -14.96 -16.39
C ALA A 41 -4.60 -14.50 -17.28
N ARG A 42 -4.26 -13.21 -17.26
CA ARG A 42 -3.12 -12.67 -18.00
C ARG A 42 -1.80 -13.34 -17.57
N LYS A 43 -1.57 -13.52 -16.27
CA LYS A 43 -0.40 -14.23 -15.75
C LYS A 43 -0.31 -15.65 -16.31
N PHE A 44 -1.45 -16.35 -16.39
CA PHE A 44 -1.51 -17.70 -16.96
C PHE A 44 -1.16 -17.72 -18.45
N PHE A 45 -1.65 -16.75 -19.23
CA PHE A 45 -1.41 -16.71 -20.69
C PHE A 45 -0.09 -16.07 -21.12
N THR A 46 0.45 -15.13 -20.35
CA THR A 46 1.62 -14.31 -20.76
C THR A 46 2.84 -14.49 -19.85
N GLY A 47 2.74 -15.31 -18.79
CA GLY A 47 3.78 -15.48 -17.79
C GLY A 47 3.94 -14.31 -16.81
N SER A 48 3.34 -13.15 -17.08
CA SER A 48 3.41 -11.96 -16.22
C SER A 48 2.01 -11.43 -15.85
N PRO A 49 1.74 -11.12 -14.57
CA PRO A 49 0.54 -10.38 -14.20
C PRO A 49 0.62 -8.90 -14.61
N GLU A 50 1.80 -8.40 -15.01
CA GLU A 50 2.05 -7.01 -15.31
C GLU A 50 1.85 -6.69 -16.80
N LYS A 51 1.24 -5.53 -17.09
CA LYS A 51 1.43 -4.90 -18.41
C LYS A 51 2.91 -4.49 -18.52
N PRO A 52 3.53 -4.58 -19.71
CA PRO A 52 4.89 -4.08 -19.92
C PRO A 52 5.04 -2.67 -19.37
N TYR A 53 6.21 -2.38 -18.77
CA TYR A 53 6.53 -1.02 -18.34
C TYR A 53 6.31 -0.06 -19.51
N ARG A 54 5.57 1.01 -19.25
CA ARG A 54 5.41 2.11 -20.20
C ARG A 54 5.89 3.36 -19.48
N GLN A 55 6.87 4.03 -20.08
CA GLN A 55 7.27 5.36 -19.64
C GLN A 55 6.03 6.23 -19.57
N VAL A 56 5.87 6.94 -18.45
CA VAL A 56 4.79 7.89 -18.23
C VAL A 56 5.47 9.25 -18.26
N SER A 57 5.24 10.03 -19.31
CA SER A 57 5.92 11.32 -19.53
C SER A 57 5.93 12.18 -18.27
N GLU A 58 4.79 12.29 -17.58
CA GLU A 58 4.66 13.00 -16.30
C GLU A 58 5.69 12.56 -15.25
N VAL A 59 5.96 11.25 -15.12
CA VAL A 59 6.91 10.72 -14.14
C VAL A 59 8.36 10.85 -14.60
N GLU A 60 8.59 10.81 -15.91
CA GLU A 60 9.91 11.09 -16.50
C GLU A 60 10.31 12.55 -16.23
N ASP A 61 9.39 13.51 -16.44
CA ASP A 61 9.59 14.92 -16.10
C ASP A 61 9.92 15.11 -14.61
N TRP A 62 9.27 14.35 -13.71
CA TRP A 62 9.61 14.40 -12.28
C TRP A 62 11.03 13.90 -12.02
N ALA A 63 11.45 12.82 -12.69
CA ALA A 63 12.78 12.28 -12.55
C ALA A 63 13.85 13.26 -13.06
N ASP A 64 13.58 13.96 -14.17
CA ASP A 64 14.48 14.99 -14.71
C ASP A 64 14.64 16.17 -13.72
N ARG A 65 13.56 16.66 -13.13
CA ARG A 65 13.61 17.73 -12.11
C ARG A 65 14.33 17.30 -10.82
N ILE A 66 14.18 16.04 -10.41
CA ILE A 66 14.96 15.50 -9.27
C ILE A 66 16.45 15.47 -9.62
N MET A 67 16.79 15.09 -10.86
CA MET A 67 18.18 15.08 -11.31
C MET A 67 18.79 16.47 -11.34
N GLU A 68 18.05 17.51 -11.73
CA GLU A 68 18.51 18.90 -11.61
C GLU A 68 18.94 19.21 -10.18
N ILE A 69 18.09 18.90 -9.20
CA ILE A 69 18.39 19.08 -7.77
C ILE A 69 19.63 18.28 -7.34
N PHE A 70 19.80 17.03 -7.80
CA PHE A 70 20.97 16.23 -7.46
C PHE A 70 22.26 16.77 -8.11
N LEU A 71 22.16 17.34 -9.30
CA LEU A 71 23.30 17.87 -10.04
C LEU A 71 23.74 19.26 -9.59
N GLU A 72 22.86 20.04 -8.94
CA GLU A 72 23.22 21.30 -8.27
C GLU A 72 24.28 21.10 -7.18
N ASP A 73 24.30 19.93 -6.54
CA ASP A 73 25.28 19.57 -5.52
C ASP A 73 25.91 18.20 -5.83
N ARG A 74 26.78 18.19 -6.85
CA ARG A 74 27.48 16.99 -7.29
C ARG A 74 28.33 16.32 -6.22
N LYS A 75 28.76 17.07 -5.20
CA LYS A 75 29.57 16.52 -4.10
C LYS A 75 28.75 15.58 -3.23
N ASN A 76 27.46 15.87 -3.06
CA ASN A 76 26.52 15.08 -2.27
C ASN A 76 25.50 14.34 -3.15
N PHE A 77 25.93 13.86 -4.31
CA PHE A 77 25.07 13.03 -5.16
C PHE A 77 24.65 11.75 -4.40
N PRO A 78 23.35 11.42 -4.34
CA PRO A 78 22.88 10.32 -3.49
C PRO A 78 23.27 8.96 -4.08
N ASN A 79 23.88 8.10 -3.25
CA ASN A 79 24.20 6.72 -3.58
C ASN A 79 23.08 5.76 -3.19
N ASN A 80 22.26 6.15 -2.21
CA ASN A 80 21.10 5.38 -1.75
C ASN A 80 19.86 6.26 -1.65
N ILE A 81 18.79 5.83 -2.32
CA ILE A 81 17.53 6.58 -2.37
C ILE A 81 16.39 5.71 -1.85
N CYS A 82 15.60 6.23 -0.92
CA CYS A 82 14.34 5.65 -0.50
C CYS A 82 13.19 6.34 -1.23
N ILE A 83 12.24 5.59 -1.80
CA ILE A 83 11.00 6.12 -2.38
C ILE A 83 9.80 5.52 -1.64
N ASP A 84 8.99 6.40 -1.04
CA ASP A 84 7.77 6.03 -0.34
C ASP A 84 6.56 6.83 -0.85
N GLY A 85 5.35 6.40 -0.50
CA GLY A 85 4.06 7.01 -0.85
C GLY A 85 2.99 5.98 -1.20
N LEU A 86 1.78 6.48 -1.46
CA LEU A 86 0.59 5.63 -1.63
C LEU A 86 0.70 4.61 -2.79
N PRO A 87 -0.02 3.47 -2.73
CA PRO A 87 -0.27 2.66 -3.91
C PRO A 87 -0.83 3.54 -5.04
N GLY A 88 -0.32 3.39 -6.28
CA GLY A 88 -0.75 4.21 -7.41
C GLY A 88 -0.09 5.58 -7.56
N SER A 89 0.74 6.03 -6.60
CA SER A 89 1.35 7.37 -6.64
C SER A 89 2.42 7.56 -7.72
N GLY A 90 3.03 6.47 -8.20
CA GLY A 90 4.10 6.53 -9.22
C GLY A 90 5.46 6.00 -8.78
N LYS A 91 5.64 5.63 -7.50
CA LYS A 91 6.94 5.16 -6.93
C LYS A 91 7.74 4.22 -7.82
N SER A 92 7.14 3.13 -8.27
CA SER A 92 7.85 2.11 -9.05
C SER A 92 8.20 2.58 -10.46
N THR A 93 7.46 3.54 -11.02
CA THR A 93 7.81 4.19 -12.30
C THR A 93 8.96 5.17 -12.07
N LEU A 94 8.85 6.02 -11.04
CA LEU A 94 9.88 6.99 -10.67
C LEU A 94 11.20 6.32 -10.30
N GLY A 95 11.16 5.24 -9.52
CA GLY A 95 12.36 4.50 -9.12
C GLY A 95 13.10 3.87 -10.30
N ARG A 96 12.38 3.40 -11.33
CA ARG A 96 13.01 2.93 -12.58
C ARG A 96 13.64 4.09 -13.35
N ALA A 97 12.88 5.17 -13.56
CA ALA A 97 13.33 6.36 -14.26
C ALA A 97 14.59 6.98 -13.62
N LEU A 98 14.62 7.09 -12.28
CA LEU A 98 15.79 7.56 -11.54
C LEU A 98 16.95 6.56 -11.56
N SER A 99 16.68 5.24 -11.56
CA SER A 99 17.76 4.25 -11.59
C SER A 99 18.59 4.34 -12.86
N GLU A 100 17.94 4.59 -14.00
CA GLU A 100 18.60 4.82 -15.29
C GLU A 100 19.43 6.11 -15.27
N ARG A 101 18.86 7.21 -14.75
CA ARG A 101 19.50 8.54 -14.69
C ARG A 101 20.67 8.61 -13.71
N CYS A 102 20.54 7.98 -12.55
CA CYS A 102 21.56 7.99 -11.49
C CYS A 102 22.59 6.86 -11.65
N GLY A 103 22.38 5.91 -12.56
CA GLY A 103 23.22 4.70 -12.66
C GLY A 103 23.13 3.78 -11.44
N LEU A 104 22.02 3.84 -10.69
CA LEU A 104 21.77 3.04 -9.48
C LEU A 104 20.93 1.81 -9.81
N LYS A 105 20.92 0.80 -8.94
CA LYS A 105 20.02 -0.36 -9.11
C LYS A 105 18.70 -0.12 -8.38
N TRP A 106 17.57 -0.23 -9.09
CA TRP A 106 16.24 -0.15 -8.48
C TRP A 106 15.76 -1.50 -7.93
N ARG A 107 15.09 -1.46 -6.77
CA ARG A 107 14.45 -2.62 -6.14
C ARG A 107 13.19 -2.24 -5.38
N THR A 108 12.09 -2.94 -5.66
CA THR A 108 10.94 -3.01 -4.75
C THR A 108 11.28 -3.92 -3.57
N VAL A 109 11.09 -3.43 -2.34
CA VAL A 109 11.12 -4.29 -1.15
C VAL A 109 9.71 -4.80 -0.90
N PHE A 110 9.54 -6.09 -0.61
CA PHE A 110 8.23 -6.67 -0.36
C PHE A 110 7.83 -6.61 1.12
N TRP A 111 6.53 -6.67 1.39
CA TRP A 111 5.95 -6.54 2.74
C TRP A 111 6.45 -7.61 3.72
N ASN A 112 6.78 -8.80 3.23
CA ASN A 112 7.31 -9.90 4.03
C ASN A 112 8.77 -9.69 4.43
N GLU A 113 9.50 -8.87 3.67
CA GLU A 113 10.91 -8.55 3.92
C GLU A 113 11.08 -7.45 4.98
N ILE A 114 10.12 -6.53 5.12
CA ILE A 114 10.17 -5.37 6.04
C ILE A 114 9.48 -5.61 7.39
N LYS A 115 9.38 -6.88 7.82
CA LYS A 115 8.84 -7.23 9.15
C LYS A 115 9.78 -6.86 10.30
N GLY A 116 11.07 -6.70 10.00
CA GLY A 116 12.11 -6.25 10.91
C GLY A 116 13.13 -5.41 10.15
N PRO A 117 14.34 -5.20 10.71
CA PRO A 117 15.41 -4.48 10.04
C PRO A 117 15.78 -5.12 8.71
N TYR A 118 15.81 -4.32 7.64
CA TYR A 118 16.16 -4.78 6.30
C TYR A 118 17.62 -4.41 5.94
N PRO A 119 18.43 -5.36 5.42
CA PRO A 119 19.83 -5.11 5.08
C PRO A 119 19.95 -4.37 3.73
N PHE A 120 19.83 -3.04 3.75
CA PHE A 120 20.03 -2.21 2.57
C PHE A 120 21.48 -2.29 2.05
N LYS A 121 21.63 -2.25 0.72
CA LYS A 121 22.92 -2.28 0.04
C LYS A 121 23.16 -0.95 -0.66
N LEU A 122 24.42 -0.51 -0.65
CA LEU A 122 24.86 0.71 -1.32
C LEU A 122 24.57 0.70 -2.84
N GLY A 123 24.40 1.88 -3.43
CA GLY A 123 24.27 2.07 -4.87
C GLY A 123 22.87 1.71 -5.40
N ARG A 124 21.82 1.96 -4.61
CA ARG A 124 20.47 1.45 -4.88
C ARG A 124 19.34 2.43 -4.58
N ILE A 125 18.27 2.24 -5.33
CA ILE A 125 16.97 2.88 -5.08
C ILE A 125 16.02 1.81 -4.56
N TYR A 126 15.50 2.01 -3.35
CA TYR A 126 14.53 1.13 -2.73
C TYR A 126 13.15 1.78 -2.69
N GLU A 127 12.11 1.02 -3.03
CA GLU A 127 10.73 1.50 -2.91
C GLU A 127 9.79 0.53 -2.20
N ASN A 128 8.88 1.11 -1.42
CA ASN A 128 7.75 0.44 -0.78
C ASN A 128 6.73 1.50 -0.35
N ILE A 129 5.53 1.06 0.02
CA ILE A 129 4.48 1.93 0.59
C ILE A 129 4.64 2.21 2.10
N ARG A 130 5.59 1.54 2.77
CA ARG A 130 5.80 1.54 4.23
C ARG A 130 7.27 1.63 4.65
N LEU A 131 8.21 1.89 3.73
CA LEU A 131 9.65 1.94 4.01
C LEU A 131 9.96 2.93 5.15
N ILE A 132 9.52 4.18 5.00
CA ILE A 132 9.81 5.23 5.99
C ILE A 132 9.11 4.99 7.33
N ARG A 133 8.07 4.14 7.35
CA ARG A 133 7.27 3.84 8.55
C ARG A 133 7.86 2.70 9.37
N THR A 134 8.58 1.78 8.73
CA THR A 134 8.99 0.53 9.37
C THR A 134 10.50 0.38 9.48
N GLN A 135 11.28 1.09 8.66
CA GLN A 135 12.72 0.91 8.57
C GLN A 135 13.48 2.11 9.13
N ASP A 136 14.75 1.86 9.44
CA ASP A 136 15.73 2.90 9.71
C ASP A 136 16.10 3.60 8.39
N MET A 137 16.07 4.93 8.40
CA MET A 137 16.38 5.75 7.23
C MET A 137 17.86 6.10 7.12
N GLU A 138 18.66 5.82 8.15
CA GLU A 138 20.09 6.13 8.18
C GLU A 138 20.89 5.57 6.99
N PRO A 139 20.56 4.41 6.40
CA PRO A 139 21.26 3.92 5.20
C PRO A 139 21.03 4.73 3.91
N PHE A 140 20.12 5.72 3.91
CA PHE A 140 19.75 6.48 2.73
C PHE A 140 20.37 7.87 2.74
N ASP A 141 20.81 8.34 1.57
CA ASP A 141 21.32 9.71 1.41
C ASP A 141 20.16 10.68 1.08
N CYS A 142 19.09 10.15 0.49
CA CYS A 142 17.90 10.90 0.15
C CYS A 142 16.63 10.06 0.35
N VAL A 143 15.60 10.67 0.92
CA VAL A 143 14.25 10.12 1.00
C VAL A 143 13.33 10.94 0.10
N ILE A 144 12.67 10.27 -0.84
CA ILE A 144 11.66 10.82 -1.73
C ILE A 144 10.29 10.32 -1.28
N TYR A 145 9.38 11.26 -1.06
CA TYR A 145 8.00 10.99 -0.67
C TYR A 145 7.03 11.44 -1.77
N MET A 146 6.23 10.49 -2.25
CA MET A 146 5.18 10.73 -3.23
C MET A 146 3.90 11.17 -2.51
N ASP A 147 3.79 12.47 -2.26
CA ASP A 147 2.65 13.17 -1.65
C ASP A 147 1.46 13.31 -2.60
N CYS A 148 1.04 12.18 -3.18
CA CYS A 148 -0.06 12.14 -4.13
C CYS A 148 -1.41 12.20 -3.40
N PRO A 149 -2.38 13.02 -3.86
CA PRO A 149 -3.73 13.03 -3.32
C PRO A 149 -4.38 11.64 -3.39
N ILE A 150 -5.09 11.25 -2.32
CA ILE A 150 -5.73 9.93 -2.19
C ILE A 150 -6.64 9.60 -3.38
N ARG A 151 -7.42 10.58 -3.84
CA ARG A 151 -8.35 10.41 -4.97
C ARG A 151 -7.61 10.01 -6.24
N GLU A 152 -6.51 10.70 -6.56
CA GLU A 152 -5.71 10.44 -7.74
C GLU A 152 -4.99 9.10 -7.66
N ALA A 153 -4.41 8.79 -6.50
CA ALA A 153 -3.79 7.49 -6.23
C ALA A 153 -4.77 6.35 -6.48
N ARG A 154 -6.01 6.45 -5.97
CA ARG A 154 -7.08 5.46 -6.20
C ARG A 154 -7.44 5.35 -7.69
N ILE A 155 -7.63 6.46 -8.39
CA ILE A 155 -7.92 6.46 -9.84
C ILE A 155 -6.80 5.76 -10.60
N ARG A 156 -5.53 6.06 -10.30
CA ARG A 156 -4.36 5.43 -10.92
C ARG A 156 -4.30 3.93 -10.65
N VAL A 157 -4.63 3.47 -9.44
CA VAL A 157 -4.74 2.02 -9.15
C VAL A 157 -5.85 1.37 -9.99
N LEU A 158 -7.04 1.95 -10.06
CA LEU A 158 -8.16 1.41 -10.86
C LEU A 158 -7.82 1.32 -12.36
N LYS A 159 -7.15 2.35 -12.92
CA LYS A 159 -6.76 2.40 -14.33
C LYS A 159 -5.69 1.38 -14.71
N ARG A 160 -4.83 0.98 -13.76
CA ARG A 160 -3.76 0.00 -14.01
C ARG A 160 -4.29 -1.41 -14.23
N ASP A 161 -5.55 -1.69 -13.87
CA ASP A 161 -6.22 -3.00 -14.02
C ASP A 161 -5.52 -4.16 -13.28
N ARG A 162 -4.55 -3.83 -12.42
CA ARG A 162 -3.89 -4.74 -11.47
C ARG A 162 -4.12 -4.21 -10.07
N ASP A 163 -4.34 -5.12 -9.13
CA ASP A 163 -4.51 -4.80 -7.72
C ASP A 163 -5.62 -3.77 -7.44
N ALA A 164 -6.62 -3.65 -8.32
CA ALA A 164 -7.73 -2.72 -8.10
C ALA A 164 -8.53 -3.08 -6.84
N ALA A 165 -8.48 -4.35 -6.42
CA ALA A 165 -8.94 -4.79 -5.10
C ALA A 165 -8.30 -4.00 -3.94
N LEU A 166 -7.07 -3.48 -4.08
CA LEU A 166 -6.44 -2.61 -3.07
C LEU A 166 -7.31 -1.40 -2.78
N VAL A 167 -8.01 -0.83 -3.77
CA VAL A 167 -8.87 0.35 -3.58
C VAL A 167 -10.00 0.08 -2.60
N ASP A 168 -10.46 -1.17 -2.55
CA ASP A 168 -11.53 -1.61 -1.66
C ASP A 168 -10.99 -2.05 -0.30
N VAL A 169 -9.89 -2.82 -0.30
CA VAL A 169 -9.38 -3.44 0.93
C VAL A 169 -8.42 -2.56 1.71
N VAL A 170 -7.77 -1.56 1.10
CA VAL A 170 -6.79 -0.71 1.77
C VAL A 170 -7.43 0.61 2.23
N ASP A 171 -7.09 1.02 3.45
CA ASP A 171 -7.36 2.35 3.95
C ASP A 171 -6.28 3.33 3.48
N PHE A 172 -6.52 3.92 2.31
CA PHE A 172 -5.64 4.94 1.73
C PHE A 172 -5.52 6.19 2.61
N ALA A 173 -6.57 6.55 3.36
CA ALA A 173 -6.54 7.72 4.22
C ALA A 173 -5.60 7.47 5.40
N LEU A 174 -5.70 6.30 6.02
CA LEU A 174 -4.80 5.87 7.07
C LEU A 174 -3.35 5.75 6.57
N LEU A 175 -3.10 5.09 5.43
CA LEU A 175 -1.76 4.99 4.84
C LEU A 175 -1.12 6.35 4.56
N LYS A 176 -1.94 7.31 4.07
CA LYS A 176 -1.50 8.67 3.79
C LYS A 176 -1.14 9.38 5.07
N LYS A 177 -2.06 9.40 6.05
CA LYS A 177 -1.86 10.03 7.36
C LYS A 177 -0.60 9.55 8.07
N ILE A 178 -0.41 8.23 8.18
CA ILE A 178 0.79 7.66 8.81
C ILE A 178 2.06 8.01 8.00
N GLY A 179 1.96 8.00 6.67
CA GLY A 179 3.08 8.38 5.79
C GLY A 179 3.50 9.82 5.93
N ASP A 180 2.53 10.73 5.99
CA ASP A 180 2.76 12.16 6.18
C ASP A 180 3.42 12.43 7.51
N ALA A 181 2.92 11.79 8.59
CA ALA A 181 3.53 11.89 9.90
C ALA A 181 4.98 11.39 9.86
N ALA A 182 5.24 10.20 9.30
CA ALA A 182 6.59 9.65 9.20
C ALA A 182 7.53 10.57 8.41
N PHE A 183 7.10 11.08 7.25
CA PHE A 183 7.93 11.97 6.45
C PHE A 183 8.17 13.33 7.12
N SER A 184 7.16 13.88 7.81
CA SER A 184 7.30 15.14 8.55
C SER A 184 8.30 15.04 9.70
N MET A 185 8.47 13.86 10.30
CA MET A 185 9.42 13.58 11.38
C MET A 185 10.85 13.38 10.90
N LEU A 186 11.07 13.14 9.60
CA LEU A 186 12.42 13.06 9.06
C LEU A 186 13.12 14.40 9.20
N ASP A 187 14.33 14.36 9.76
CA ASP A 187 15.23 15.49 9.71
C ASP A 187 15.60 15.84 8.25
N GLY A 188 16.06 17.06 8.04
CA GLY A 188 16.48 17.57 6.72
C GLY A 188 15.53 18.60 6.15
N GLU A 189 16.06 19.43 5.26
CA GLU A 189 15.27 20.42 4.53
C GLU A 189 14.31 19.70 3.55
N GLU A 190 13.03 20.04 3.63
CA GLU A 190 12.03 19.56 2.69
C GLU A 190 12.11 20.38 1.40
N ILE A 191 12.47 19.71 0.31
CA ILE A 191 12.52 20.29 -1.02
C ILE A 191 11.30 19.77 -1.79
N GLY A 192 10.34 20.65 -2.04
CA GLY A 192 9.18 20.35 -2.88
C GLY A 192 9.49 20.62 -4.36
N ILE A 193 9.04 19.75 -5.26
CA ILE A 193 9.23 19.96 -6.70
C ILE A 193 7.97 20.64 -7.26
N PRO A 194 8.06 21.90 -7.73
CA PRO A 194 6.90 22.69 -8.13
C PRO A 194 6.02 21.99 -9.16
N GLY A 195 4.70 22.01 -8.96
CA GLY A 195 3.73 21.41 -9.89
C GLY A 195 3.71 19.87 -9.89
N THR A 196 4.35 19.22 -8.91
CA THR A 196 4.37 17.76 -8.79
C THR A 196 3.98 17.33 -7.36
N PRO A 197 3.56 16.07 -7.16
CA PRO A 197 3.34 15.52 -5.82
C PRO A 197 4.64 15.02 -5.16
N VAL A 198 5.82 15.43 -5.65
CA VAL A 198 7.10 14.91 -5.16
C VAL A 198 7.69 15.86 -4.13
N LYS A 199 8.05 15.29 -2.99
CA LYS A 199 8.84 15.92 -1.94
C LYS A 199 10.08 15.10 -1.69
N LEU A 200 11.18 15.75 -1.34
CA LEU A 200 12.41 15.07 -0.97
C LEU A 200 13.06 15.72 0.25
N LYS A 201 13.76 14.89 1.04
CA LYS A 201 14.65 15.32 2.11
C LYS A 201 16.00 14.69 1.87
N ARG A 202 17.05 15.50 1.98
CA ARG A 202 18.44 15.04 2.00
C ARG A 202 18.83 14.68 3.42
N ARG A 203 19.70 13.68 3.56
CA ARG A 203 20.21 13.28 4.88
C ARG A 203 21.06 14.42 5.45
N PRO A 204 20.75 14.93 6.65
CA PRO A 204 21.63 15.85 7.34
C PRO A 204 22.95 15.18 7.75
N GLU A 205 23.98 15.97 8.04
CA GLU A 205 25.28 15.44 8.54
C GLU A 205 25.13 14.59 9.80
N ARG A 206 24.17 14.93 10.66
CA ARG A 206 23.86 14.20 11.90
C ARG A 206 22.99 12.94 11.69
N GLY A 207 22.66 12.59 10.45
CA GLY A 207 21.74 11.50 10.12
C GLY A 207 20.26 11.84 10.28
N TYR A 208 19.41 10.84 10.05
CA TYR A 208 17.97 10.95 10.30
C TYR A 208 17.65 10.53 11.74
N ARG A 209 17.05 11.43 12.52
CA ARG A 209 16.67 11.16 13.93
C ARG A 209 15.16 11.13 14.13
N ASP A 210 14.45 10.63 13.13
CA ASP A 210 12.99 10.62 13.09
C ASP A 210 12.38 9.69 14.16
N LEU A 211 13.06 8.60 14.50
CA LEU A 211 12.65 7.75 15.62
C LEU A 211 12.81 8.47 16.97
N ASP A 212 13.91 9.20 17.18
CA ASP A 212 14.14 9.95 18.41
C ASP A 212 13.13 11.09 18.57
N GLU A 213 12.87 11.83 17.49
CA GLU A 213 11.84 12.88 17.44
C GLU A 213 10.45 12.31 17.76
N LEU A 214 10.10 11.16 17.16
CA LEU A 214 8.84 10.47 17.43
C LEU A 214 8.74 10.03 18.89
N LYS A 215 9.79 9.43 19.44
CA LYS A 215 9.84 9.01 20.85
C LYS A 215 9.70 10.20 21.80
N MET A 216 10.41 11.30 21.53
CA MET A 216 10.32 12.54 22.32
C MET A 216 8.89 13.10 22.35
N ARG A 217 8.21 13.16 21.19
CA ARG A 217 6.80 13.61 21.11
C ARG A 217 5.87 12.71 21.91
N LEU A 218 6.04 11.39 21.81
CA LEU A 218 5.22 10.43 22.55
C LEU A 218 5.48 10.46 24.04
N TRP A 219 6.73 10.66 24.46
CA TRP A 219 7.10 10.83 25.86
C TRP A 219 6.43 12.08 26.46
N ALA A 220 6.39 13.19 25.71
CA ALA A 220 5.63 14.39 26.10
C ALA A 220 4.11 14.15 26.22
N MET A 221 3.59 13.09 25.57
CA MET A 221 2.20 12.62 25.70
C MET A 221 2.01 11.58 26.82
N GLY A 222 3.05 11.26 27.60
CA GLY A 222 3.00 10.26 28.66
C GLY A 222 2.98 8.81 28.17
N VAL A 223 3.47 8.55 26.95
CA VAL A 223 3.52 7.21 26.36
C VAL A 223 4.89 6.56 26.60
N ASP A 224 4.91 5.34 27.12
CA ASP A 224 6.12 4.51 27.18
C ASP A 224 6.47 3.95 25.79
N THR A 225 7.72 4.14 25.35
CA THR A 225 8.18 3.83 23.99
C THR A 225 9.16 2.66 23.90
N GLU A 226 9.66 2.14 25.02
CA GLU A 226 10.83 1.25 25.03
C GLU A 226 10.61 -0.09 24.32
N ARG A 227 9.37 -0.60 24.33
CA ARG A 227 9.02 -1.91 23.77
C ARG A 227 8.32 -1.85 22.42
N LEU A 228 8.23 -0.67 21.83
CA LEU A 228 7.43 -0.43 20.63
C LEU A 228 8.34 -0.19 19.43
N ASN A 229 7.99 -0.79 18.31
CA ASN A 229 8.68 -0.50 17.06
C ASN A 229 8.23 0.85 16.46
N LYS A 230 9.01 1.36 15.52
CA LYS A 230 8.76 2.65 14.86
C LYS A 230 7.33 2.79 14.30
N GLU A 231 6.79 1.73 13.70
CA GLU A 231 5.44 1.77 13.14
C GLU A 231 4.37 1.84 14.24
N GLU A 232 4.54 1.08 15.33
CA GLU A 232 3.64 1.13 16.49
C GLU A 232 3.61 2.51 17.13
N LEU A 233 4.78 3.13 17.26
CA LEU A 233 4.92 4.49 17.74
C LEU A 233 4.19 5.48 16.82
N LEU A 234 4.35 5.37 15.50
CA LEU A 234 3.62 6.21 14.54
C LEU A 234 2.10 6.02 14.64
N PHE A 235 1.63 4.79 14.87
CA PHE A 235 0.21 4.50 15.07
C PHE A 235 -0.31 5.09 16.38
N ILE A 236 0.45 5.04 17.47
CA ILE A 236 0.07 5.73 18.71
C ILE A 236 0.01 7.24 18.47
N TYR A 237 1.02 7.81 17.83
CA TYR A 237 1.06 9.24 17.56
C TYR A 237 -0.15 9.71 16.73
N CYS A 238 -0.55 8.94 15.73
CA CYS A 238 -1.65 9.32 14.84
C CYS A 238 -3.04 8.88 15.31
N HIS A 239 -3.16 7.83 16.12
CA HIS A 239 -4.43 7.16 16.45
C HIS A 239 -4.59 6.74 17.91
N GLY A 240 -3.59 7.00 18.76
CA GLY A 240 -3.63 6.72 20.20
C GLY A 240 -3.54 5.23 20.57
N LYS A 241 -3.28 4.33 19.61
CA LYS A 241 -3.16 2.88 19.87
C LYS A 241 -2.06 2.24 19.03
N PRO A 242 -1.23 1.35 19.61
CA PRO A 242 -0.18 0.66 18.86
C PRO A 242 -0.80 -0.31 17.85
N ARG A 243 -0.27 -0.29 16.63
CA ARG A 243 -0.57 -1.25 15.58
C ARG A 243 0.66 -1.43 14.70
N SER A 244 0.85 -2.62 14.14
CA SER A 244 1.94 -2.92 13.22
C SER A 244 1.53 -3.90 12.14
N GLY A 245 2.31 -3.95 11.06
CA GLY A 245 2.08 -4.86 9.94
C GLY A 245 1.06 -4.32 8.93
N ILE A 246 0.58 -5.18 8.04
CA ILE A 246 -0.31 -4.78 6.95
C ILE A 246 -1.79 -4.69 7.37
N LEU A 247 -2.21 -5.55 8.31
CA LEU A 247 -3.61 -5.66 8.75
C LEU A 247 -4.22 -4.34 9.23
N PRO A 248 -3.50 -3.48 9.98
CA PRO A 248 -4.02 -2.18 10.42
C PRO A 248 -4.47 -1.26 9.28
N TYR A 249 -3.87 -1.42 8.10
CA TYR A 249 -4.18 -0.63 6.91
C TYR A 249 -5.28 -1.25 6.05
N LEU A 250 -5.86 -2.37 6.47
CA LEU A 250 -6.96 -3.01 5.75
C LEU A 250 -8.31 -2.56 6.30
N LYS A 251 -9.26 -2.26 5.40
CA LYS A 251 -10.67 -2.07 5.71
C LYS A 251 -11.31 -3.43 5.96
N LEU A 252 -11.29 -3.87 7.21
CA LEU A 252 -12.00 -5.07 7.64
C LEU A 252 -13.48 -4.91 7.26
N GLY A 253 -13.99 -5.86 6.48
CA GLY A 253 -15.37 -5.86 6.00
C GLY A 253 -15.63 -5.11 4.70
N ALA A 254 -14.62 -4.79 3.90
CA ALA A 254 -14.77 -4.17 2.57
C ALA A 254 -15.76 -4.89 1.63
N TYR A 255 -15.97 -6.20 1.87
CA TYR A 255 -16.88 -7.06 1.11
C TYR A 255 -18.03 -7.64 1.95
N ASN A 256 -18.25 -7.15 3.17
CA ASN A 256 -19.31 -7.68 4.03
C ASN A 256 -20.67 -7.53 3.37
N LYS A 257 -20.93 -6.42 2.67
CA LYS A 257 -22.19 -6.21 1.94
C LYS A 257 -22.42 -7.29 0.88
N GLU A 258 -21.39 -7.63 0.11
CA GLU A 258 -21.44 -8.67 -0.92
C GLU A 258 -21.70 -10.05 -0.31
N ILE A 259 -21.00 -10.36 0.79
CA ILE A 259 -21.18 -11.63 1.52
C ILE A 259 -22.59 -11.71 2.11
N PHE A 260 -23.08 -10.66 2.77
CA PHE A 260 -24.44 -10.63 3.33
C PHE A 260 -25.51 -10.65 2.23
N SER A 261 -25.28 -10.00 1.09
CA SER A 261 -26.20 -10.06 -0.06
C SER A 261 -26.26 -11.46 -0.66
N GLY A 262 -25.12 -12.14 -0.81
CA GLY A 262 -25.09 -13.53 -1.29
C GLY A 262 -25.78 -14.49 -0.31
N LEU A 263 -25.68 -14.23 0.99
CA LEU A 263 -26.40 -14.97 2.03
C LEU A 263 -27.91 -14.74 1.94
N TYR A 264 -28.34 -13.48 1.78
CA TYR A 264 -29.73 -13.13 1.60
C TYR A 264 -30.34 -13.78 0.35
N ASP A 265 -29.66 -13.68 -0.80
CA ASP A 265 -30.13 -14.25 -2.07
C ASP A 265 -30.25 -15.79 -1.99
N ALA A 266 -29.30 -16.44 -1.30
CA ALA A 266 -29.35 -17.89 -1.08
C ALA A 266 -30.47 -18.31 -0.12
N LEU A 267 -30.72 -17.54 0.93
CA LEU A 267 -31.85 -17.75 1.84
C LEU A 267 -33.18 -17.55 1.11
N ALA A 268 -33.33 -16.47 0.34
CA ALA A 268 -34.53 -16.17 -0.43
C ALA A 268 -34.83 -17.25 -1.49
N THR A 269 -33.81 -17.75 -2.19
CA THR A 269 -33.97 -18.81 -3.20
C THR A 269 -34.34 -20.15 -2.56
N SER A 270 -33.72 -20.50 -1.42
CA SER A 270 -34.01 -21.74 -0.69
C SER A 270 -35.41 -21.74 -0.07
N LEU A 271 -35.85 -20.61 0.48
CA LEU A 271 -37.19 -20.44 1.03
C LEU A 271 -38.26 -20.35 -0.07
N GLY A 272 -37.98 -19.67 -1.18
CA GLY A 272 -38.91 -19.53 -2.31
C GLY A 272 -39.20 -20.86 -3.02
N LYS A 273 -38.21 -21.75 -3.16
CA LYS A 273 -38.43 -23.11 -3.69
C LYS A 273 -39.38 -23.93 -2.81
N LYS A 274 -39.39 -23.69 -1.50
CA LYS A 274 -40.25 -24.38 -0.53
C LYS A 274 -41.72 -23.97 -0.56
N PHE A 275 -42.04 -22.81 -1.12
CA PHE A 275 -43.43 -22.36 -1.30
C PHE A 275 -44.02 -22.78 -2.65
N LEU A 276 -43.21 -23.33 -3.55
CA LEU A 276 -43.59 -23.78 -4.89
C LEU A 276 -43.57 -25.32 -5.06
N THR A 277 -43.26 -26.06 -3.98
CA THR A 277 -43.29 -27.54 -3.89
C THR A 277 -44.13 -27.97 -2.71
#